data_AF-A0A9D8MYX1-F1
#
_entry.id   AF-A0A9D8MYX1-F1
#
_cell.length_a   1.000
_cell.length_b   1.000
_cell.length_c   1.000
_cell.angle_alpha   90.00
_cell.angle_beta   90.00
_cell.angle_gamma   90.00
#
_symmetry.space_group_name_H-M   'P 1'
#
loop_
_entity.id
_entity.type
_entity.pdbx_description
1 polymer ?
#
loop_
_entity_poly.entity_id
_entity_poly.type
_entity_poly.pdbx_seq_one_letter_code
_entity_poly.pdbx_strand_id
1 'polypeptide(L)'
;MTAGVGIQARLAWALISSAGEQTLSEPAGDYSGILERMEAQELICLIEQARQRLETMGVSPPEDVIEPPPKPVKLFIDKNYNITQNSPFGAELPLRPLVKAIFILFLKHPEGIVLKQRALYQQELEDIYSIILPNASRETVHSRVERLVSLQDNSFSEKASVLNSKLDELLPPAAAEGFKIHGTNGHPRRIPVSPLAVEWFTE
;
A
#
# COMPACT_ATOMS: atom_id res chain seq x y z
N MET A 1 24.24 -15.93 10.15
CA MET A 1 23.29 -15.22 9.26
C MET A 1 22.41 -16.28 8.60
N THR A 2 21.36 -16.69 9.30
CA THR A 2 20.50 -17.83 8.93
C THR A 2 19.06 -17.44 9.25
N ALA A 3 18.41 -16.72 8.35
CA ALA A 3 17.01 -16.33 8.52
C ALA A 3 16.23 -16.26 7.19
N GLY A 4 16.77 -16.83 6.10
CA GLY A 4 16.16 -16.75 4.76
C GLY A 4 15.48 -18.03 4.27
N VAL A 5 15.77 -19.19 4.87
CA VAL A 5 15.40 -20.50 4.28
C VAL A 5 14.07 -21.04 4.83
N GLY A 6 13.61 -20.57 6.00
CA GLY A 6 12.42 -21.11 6.68
C GLY A 6 11.07 -20.70 6.09
N ILE A 7 11.01 -19.66 5.25
CA ILE A 7 9.74 -19.13 4.71
C ILE A 7 9.38 -19.78 3.37
N GLN A 8 10.39 -20.10 2.54
CA GLN A 8 10.21 -20.77 1.24
C GLN A 8 9.73 -22.23 1.40
N ALA A 9 10.25 -22.95 2.40
CA ALA A 9 9.82 -24.31 2.69
C ALA A 9 8.36 -24.41 3.17
N ARG A 10 7.84 -23.40 3.88
CA ARG A 10 6.45 -23.39 4.36
C ARG A 10 5.43 -23.11 3.25
N LEU A 11 5.81 -22.31 2.25
CA LEU A 11 4.97 -22.06 1.07
C LEU A 11 4.94 -23.28 0.15
N ALA A 12 6.08 -23.94 -0.04
CA ALA A 12 6.15 -25.19 -0.81
C ALA A 12 5.35 -26.33 -0.16
N TRP A 13 5.41 -26.47 1.17
CA TRP A 13 4.62 -27.48 1.89
C TRP A 13 3.12 -27.16 1.89
N ALA A 14 2.72 -25.88 2.00
CA ALA A 14 1.32 -25.48 1.91
C ALA A 14 0.68 -25.74 0.53
N LEU A 15 1.46 -25.58 -0.54
CA LEU A 15 1.03 -25.91 -1.92
C LEU A 15 0.85 -27.43 -2.15
N ILE A 16 1.59 -28.26 -1.41
CA ILE A 16 1.48 -29.72 -1.49
C ILE A 16 0.33 -30.23 -0.60
N SER A 17 0.09 -29.60 0.56
CA SER A 17 -0.96 -29.99 1.49
C SER A 17 -2.37 -29.53 1.11
N SER A 18 -2.54 -28.50 0.28
CA SER A 18 -3.88 -28.08 -0.19
C SER A 18 -4.45 -29.01 -1.27
N ALA A 19 -3.63 -29.90 -1.84
CA ALA A 19 -4.04 -30.93 -2.78
C ALA A 19 -4.51 -32.20 -2.04
N GLY A 20 -5.63 -32.10 -1.33
CA GLY A 20 -6.52 -33.23 -0.98
C GLY A 20 -5.99 -34.31 -0.04
N GLU A 21 -6.67 -34.47 1.11
CA GLU A 21 -6.81 -35.78 1.75
C GLU A 21 -7.53 -36.74 0.79
N GLN A 22 -6.77 -37.48 -0.01
CA GLN A 22 -7.04 -38.88 -0.35
C GLN A 22 -5.81 -39.52 -1.02
N THR A 23 -5.04 -40.23 -0.18
CA THR A 23 -4.16 -41.37 -0.49
C THR A 23 -3.43 -41.35 -1.84
N LEU A 24 -2.38 -40.54 -1.93
CA LEU A 24 -1.20 -40.89 -2.72
C LEU A 24 -0.09 -41.25 -1.74
N SER A 25 0.27 -42.54 -1.71
CA SER A 25 1.43 -43.03 -0.97
C SER A 25 2.63 -42.15 -1.30
N GLU A 26 3.25 -41.54 -0.29
CA GLU A 26 4.50 -40.80 -0.43
C GLU A 26 5.50 -41.63 -1.25
N PRO A 27 6.01 -41.17 -2.41
CA PRO A 27 7.37 -41.51 -2.74
C PRO A 27 8.22 -40.64 -1.81
N ALA A 28 8.85 -41.29 -0.82
CA ALA A 28 9.86 -40.71 0.05
C ALA A 28 11.10 -40.28 -0.74
N GLY A 29 10.94 -39.27 -1.60
CA GLY A 29 12.00 -38.62 -2.34
C GLY A 29 12.36 -37.33 -1.63
N ASP A 30 13.56 -37.27 -1.06
CA ASP A 30 14.13 -36.02 -0.58
C ASP A 30 14.44 -35.11 -1.79
N TYR A 31 13.48 -34.26 -2.16
CA TYR A 31 13.62 -33.30 -3.27
C TYR A 31 14.47 -32.08 -2.88
N SER A 32 14.87 -31.94 -1.61
CA SER A 32 15.68 -30.80 -1.13
C SER A 32 17.02 -30.73 -1.87
N GLY A 33 17.67 -31.87 -2.07
CA GLY A 33 18.97 -31.96 -2.75
C GLY A 33 18.93 -31.71 -4.26
N ILE A 34 17.75 -31.81 -4.90
CA ILE A 34 17.57 -31.52 -6.33
C ILE A 34 17.45 -30.00 -6.53
N LEU A 35 16.74 -29.31 -5.64
CA LEU A 35 16.60 -27.86 -5.67
C LEU A 35 17.91 -27.13 -5.36
N GLU A 36 18.77 -27.71 -4.53
CA GLU A 36 20.06 -27.11 -4.13
C GLU A 36 21.14 -27.14 -5.24
N ARG A 37 20.96 -27.94 -6.29
CA ARG A 37 21.99 -28.17 -7.32
C ARG A 37 21.67 -27.59 -8.70
N MET A 38 20.45 -27.11 -8.91
CA MET A 38 20.03 -26.57 -10.21
C MET A 38 20.30 -25.08 -10.29
N GLU A 39 20.80 -24.63 -11.44
CA GLU A 39 20.90 -23.19 -11.70
C GLU A 39 19.50 -22.60 -11.91
N ALA A 40 19.35 -21.30 -11.63
CA ALA A 40 18.05 -20.62 -11.71
C ALA A 40 17.38 -20.75 -13.09
N GLN A 41 18.17 -20.82 -14.16
CA GLN A 41 17.68 -20.97 -15.54
C GLN A 41 17.10 -22.37 -15.80
N GLU A 42 17.68 -23.41 -15.22
CA GLU A 42 17.20 -24.79 -15.35
C GLU A 42 15.88 -24.99 -14.60
N LEU A 43 15.77 -24.38 -13.41
CA LEU A 43 14.54 -24.37 -12.61
C LEU A 43 13.40 -23.66 -13.36
N ILE A 44 13.67 -22.51 -13.99
CA ILE A 44 12.67 -21.80 -14.80
C ILE A 44 12.19 -22.67 -15.96
N CYS A 45 13.12 -23.34 -16.67
CA CYS A 45 12.77 -24.22 -17.77
C CYS A 45 11.91 -25.41 -17.32
N LEU A 46 12.22 -26.00 -16.16
CA LEU A 46 11.46 -27.11 -15.58
C LEU A 46 10.04 -26.70 -15.21
N ILE A 47 9.87 -25.52 -14.62
CA ILE A 47 8.55 -24.96 -14.28
C ILE A 47 7.73 -24.73 -15.55
N GLU A 48 8.33 -24.16 -16.60
CA GLU A 48 7.63 -23.87 -17.84
C GLU A 48 7.22 -25.16 -18.59
N GLN A 49 8.10 -26.17 -18.61
CA GLN A 49 7.76 -27.50 -19.15
C GLN A 49 6.63 -28.17 -18.36
N ALA A 50 6.66 -28.08 -17.02
CA ALA A 50 5.60 -28.63 -16.19
C ALA A 50 4.26 -27.95 -16.49
N ARG A 51 4.27 -26.61 -16.64
CA ARG A 51 3.06 -25.84 -16.99
C ARG A 51 2.50 -26.26 -18.35
N GLN A 52 3.34 -26.35 -19.37
CA GLN A 52 2.94 -26.74 -20.72
C GLN A 52 2.39 -28.18 -20.79
N ARG A 53 2.92 -29.06 -19.93
CA ARG A 53 2.48 -30.45 -19.81
C ARG A 53 1.12 -30.57 -19.10
N LEU A 54 0.84 -29.70 -18.13
CA LEU A 54 -0.48 -29.62 -17.49
C LEU A 54 -1.54 -29.06 -18.45
N GLU A 55 -1.17 -28.06 -19.26
CA GLU A 55 -2.03 -27.49 -20.31
C GLU A 55 -2.44 -28.56 -21.34
N THR A 56 -1.52 -29.44 -21.75
CA THR A 56 -1.82 -30.55 -22.67
C THR A 56 -2.71 -31.64 -22.06
N MET A 57 -2.75 -31.75 -20.73
CA MET A 57 -3.62 -32.69 -20.02
C MET A 57 -5.03 -32.11 -19.74
N GLY A 58 -5.32 -30.88 -20.18
CA GLY A 58 -6.61 -30.22 -19.91
C GLY A 58 -6.81 -29.85 -18.44
N VAL A 59 -5.75 -29.92 -17.65
CA VAL A 59 -5.74 -29.45 -16.26
C VAL A 59 -5.49 -27.95 -16.33
N SER A 60 -6.58 -27.18 -16.32
CA SER A 60 -6.49 -25.75 -16.00
C SER A 60 -5.84 -25.64 -14.62
N PRO A 61 -4.94 -24.66 -14.39
CA PRO A 61 -4.55 -24.33 -13.04
C PRO A 61 -5.82 -24.16 -12.20
N PRO A 62 -5.89 -24.71 -10.97
CA PRO A 62 -7.04 -24.48 -10.12
C PRO A 62 -7.28 -22.96 -10.06
N GLU A 63 -8.53 -22.51 -10.09
CA GLU A 63 -8.85 -21.07 -10.00
C GLU A 63 -8.27 -20.44 -8.71
N ASP A 64 -7.87 -21.29 -7.75
CA ASP A 64 -7.08 -20.96 -6.56
C ASP A 64 -5.55 -20.91 -6.80
N VAL A 65 -5.06 -20.68 -8.03
CA VAL A 65 -3.73 -20.10 -8.20
C VAL A 65 -3.76 -18.79 -7.42
N ILE A 66 -3.18 -18.81 -6.22
CA ILE A 66 -2.92 -17.62 -5.41
C ILE A 66 -2.41 -16.58 -6.39
N GLU A 67 -3.25 -15.59 -6.71
CA GLU A 67 -2.86 -14.53 -7.63
C GLU A 67 -1.48 -14.06 -7.19
N PRO A 68 -0.50 -13.90 -8.11
CA PRO A 68 0.82 -13.43 -7.75
C PRO A 68 0.63 -12.22 -6.83
N PRO A 69 1.31 -12.18 -5.66
CA PRO A 69 0.99 -11.23 -4.60
C PRO A 69 0.83 -9.85 -5.23
N PRO A 70 -0.30 -9.16 -4.98
CA PRO A 70 -0.65 -7.97 -5.72
C PRO A 70 0.54 -7.02 -5.69
N LYS A 71 1.00 -6.61 -6.87
CA LYS A 71 2.20 -5.78 -7.01
C LYS A 71 2.09 -4.60 -6.04
N PRO A 72 3.07 -4.40 -5.15
CA PRO A 72 2.96 -3.38 -4.12
C PRO A 72 2.83 -2.02 -4.78
N VAL A 73 1.75 -1.31 -4.44
CA VAL A 73 1.51 0.04 -4.95
C VAL A 73 2.49 0.99 -4.29
N LYS A 74 3.16 1.80 -5.12
CA LYS A 74 4.01 2.90 -4.68
C LYS A 74 3.38 4.23 -5.07
N LEU A 75 3.40 5.18 -4.14
CA LEU A 75 3.00 6.55 -4.40
C LEU A 75 4.24 7.42 -4.57
N PHE A 76 4.18 8.30 -5.56
CA PHE A 76 5.20 9.30 -5.82
C PHE A 76 4.60 10.67 -5.51
N ILE A 77 5.30 11.50 -4.74
CA ILE A 77 4.85 12.83 -4.34
C ILE A 77 5.85 13.89 -4.82
N ASP A 78 5.36 14.84 -5.60
CA ASP A 78 6.16 15.96 -6.11
C ASP A 78 6.25 17.13 -5.11
N LYS A 79 7.05 18.15 -5.44
CA LYS A 79 7.19 19.40 -4.66
C LYS A 79 5.91 20.23 -4.52
N ASN A 80 4.94 20.03 -5.42
CA ASN A 80 3.64 20.69 -5.42
C ASN A 80 2.57 19.83 -4.73
N TYR A 81 2.95 18.70 -4.12
CA TYR A 81 2.08 17.70 -3.52
C TYR A 81 1.08 17.04 -4.49
N ASN A 82 1.43 16.94 -5.77
CA ASN A 82 0.77 16.04 -6.70
C ASN A 82 1.19 14.60 -6.40
N ILE A 83 0.21 13.71 -6.40
CA ILE A 83 0.40 12.32 -5.95
C ILE A 83 0.07 11.42 -7.12
N THR A 84 1.04 10.62 -7.57
CA THR A 84 0.90 9.68 -8.68
C THR A 84 1.14 8.24 -8.22
N GLN A 85 0.51 7.28 -8.89
CA GLN A 85 0.58 5.86 -8.53
C GLN A 85 1.50 5.10 -9.49
N ASN A 86 2.34 4.20 -8.95
CA ASN A 86 3.22 3.25 -9.65
C ASN A 86 4.30 3.86 -10.56
N SER A 87 4.18 5.12 -10.94
CA SER A 87 5.13 5.87 -11.75
C SER A 87 5.04 7.37 -11.42
N PRO A 88 6.16 8.10 -11.34
CA PRO A 88 6.16 9.54 -11.14
C PRO A 88 5.47 10.30 -12.27
N PHE A 89 5.53 9.77 -13.50
CA PHE A 89 4.86 10.34 -14.70
C PHE A 89 3.44 9.78 -14.91
N GLY A 90 2.88 9.13 -13.89
CA GLY A 90 1.54 8.56 -13.95
C GLY A 90 0.41 9.59 -13.88
N ALA A 91 -0.83 9.12 -13.97
CA ALA A 91 -1.98 9.95 -13.71
C ALA A 91 -2.03 10.37 -12.23
N GLU A 92 -2.35 11.63 -11.98
CA GLU A 92 -2.51 12.15 -10.63
C GLU A 92 -3.78 11.58 -9.97
N LEU A 93 -3.68 11.24 -8.69
CA LEU A 93 -4.81 10.88 -7.86
C LEU A 93 -5.69 12.12 -7.63
N PRO A 94 -6.95 12.13 -8.12
CA PRO A 94 -7.82 13.31 -8.04
C PRO A 94 -8.36 13.52 -6.62
N LEU A 95 -7.54 14.11 -5.76
CA LEU A 95 -7.90 14.49 -4.39
C LEU A 95 -8.24 15.98 -4.31
N ARG A 96 -9.31 16.29 -3.56
CA ARG A 96 -9.66 17.69 -3.27
C ARG A 96 -8.52 18.36 -2.49
N PRO A 97 -8.22 19.66 -2.71
CA PRO A 97 -7.08 20.33 -2.09
C PRO A 97 -6.95 20.17 -0.57
N LEU A 98 -8.03 20.32 0.19
CA LEU A 98 -7.99 20.14 1.67
C LEU A 98 -7.79 18.68 2.08
N VAL A 99 -8.38 17.75 1.32
CA VAL A 99 -8.24 16.31 1.55
C VAL A 99 -6.80 15.87 1.29
N LYS A 100 -6.20 16.41 0.22
CA LYS A 100 -4.79 16.25 -0.13
C LYS A 100 -3.87 16.82 0.96
N ALA A 101 -4.14 18.04 1.46
CA ALA A 101 -3.34 18.65 2.53
C ALA A 101 -3.31 17.77 3.80
N ILE A 102 -4.46 17.21 4.19
CA ILE A 102 -4.54 16.27 5.31
C ILE A 102 -3.70 15.02 5.04
N PHE A 103 -3.79 14.44 3.84
CA PHE A 103 -3.00 13.25 3.50
C PHE A 103 -1.50 13.53 3.62
N ILE A 104 -1.01 14.63 3.05
CA ILE A 104 0.39 15.04 3.15
C ILE A 104 0.80 15.24 4.61
N LEU A 105 -0.02 15.92 5.42
CA LEU A 105 0.25 16.10 6.85
C LEU A 105 0.46 14.74 7.54
N PHE A 106 -0.46 13.78 7.35
CA PHE A 106 -0.31 12.46 7.97
C PHE A 106 0.91 11.68 7.45
N LEU A 107 1.31 11.86 6.20
CA LEU A 107 2.54 11.24 5.67
C LEU A 107 3.82 11.84 6.27
N LYS A 108 3.81 13.13 6.63
CA LYS A 108 4.92 13.80 7.32
C LYS A 108 4.98 13.47 8.82
N HIS A 109 3.89 12.98 9.41
CA HIS A 109 3.77 12.61 10.82
C HIS A 109 3.54 11.10 11.02
N PRO A 110 4.55 10.24 10.79
CA PRO A 110 4.43 8.79 11.00
C PRO A 110 4.14 8.42 12.47
N GLU A 111 4.50 9.28 13.43
CA GLU A 111 4.13 9.16 14.85
C GLU A 111 2.62 9.23 15.09
N GLY A 112 1.90 9.86 14.16
CA GLY A 112 0.47 10.07 14.22
C GLY A 112 0.06 11.37 14.90
N ILE A 113 -1.17 11.78 14.61
CA ILE A 113 -1.74 13.06 15.01
C ILE A 113 -2.87 12.81 15.99
N VAL A 114 -2.77 13.38 17.18
CA VAL A 114 -3.87 13.40 18.14
C VAL A 114 -4.86 14.48 17.71
N LEU A 115 -6.09 14.08 17.35
CA LEU A 115 -7.09 15.02 16.82
C LEU A 115 -7.43 16.18 17.76
N LYS A 116 -7.30 15.99 19.09
CA LYS A 116 -7.49 17.06 20.08
C LYS A 116 -6.40 18.14 19.99
N GLN A 117 -5.25 17.80 19.44
CA GLN A 117 -4.10 18.68 19.26
C GLN A 117 -3.98 19.20 17.82
N ARG A 118 -5.01 19.02 16.98
CA ARG A 118 -4.97 19.42 15.56
C ARG A 118 -4.68 20.91 15.32
N ALA A 119 -4.98 21.77 16.28
CA ALA A 119 -4.64 23.20 16.21
C ALA A 119 -3.12 23.46 16.21
N LEU A 120 -2.31 22.56 16.77
CA LEU A 120 -0.85 22.66 16.74
C LEU A 120 -0.29 22.55 15.32
N TYR A 121 -1.01 21.85 14.44
CA TYR A 121 -0.63 21.62 13.05
C TYR A 121 -1.25 22.64 12.10
N GLN A 122 -1.90 23.69 12.60
CA GLN A 122 -2.56 24.70 11.76
C GLN A 122 -1.58 25.37 10.80
N GLN A 123 -0.46 25.89 11.33
CA GLN A 123 0.52 26.59 10.51
C GLN A 123 1.10 25.68 9.43
N GLU A 124 1.44 24.44 9.78
CA GLU A 124 1.95 23.46 8.83
C GLU A 124 0.92 23.09 7.76
N LEU A 125 -0.35 22.95 8.14
CA LEU A 125 -1.44 22.75 7.18
C LEU A 125 -1.63 23.95 6.26
N GLU A 126 -1.49 25.18 6.75
CA GLU A 126 -1.53 26.39 5.93
C GLU A 126 -0.38 26.42 4.92
N ASP A 127 0.83 26.05 5.34
CA ASP A 127 2.00 25.97 4.46
C ASP A 127 1.80 24.93 3.36
N ILE A 128 1.38 23.71 3.74
CA ILE A 128 1.07 22.63 2.79
C ILE A 128 -0.04 23.06 1.82
N TYR A 129 -1.12 23.64 2.34
CA TYR A 129 -2.28 24.02 1.55
C TYR A 129 -2.00 25.19 0.60
N SER A 130 -1.10 26.10 0.98
CA SER A 130 -0.63 27.20 0.13
C SER A 130 0.19 26.69 -1.06
N ILE A 131 0.98 25.63 -0.88
CA ILE A 131 1.69 24.97 -1.98
C ILE A 131 0.70 24.29 -2.95
N ILE A 132 -0.34 23.64 -2.41
CA ILE A 132 -1.38 22.98 -3.23
C ILE A 132 -2.22 24.01 -4.02
N LEU A 133 -2.45 25.20 -3.45
CA LEU A 133 -3.24 26.28 -4.07
C LEU A 133 -2.42 27.57 -4.18
N PRO A 134 -1.47 27.67 -5.13
CA PRO A 134 -0.58 28.82 -5.24
C PRO A 134 -1.30 30.14 -5.57
N ASN A 135 -2.51 30.07 -6.14
CA ASN A 135 -3.31 31.24 -6.52
C ASN A 135 -4.28 31.69 -5.41
N ALA A 136 -4.36 31.00 -4.28
CA ALA A 136 -5.25 31.38 -3.18
C ALA A 136 -4.64 32.50 -2.33
N SER A 137 -5.45 33.46 -1.88
CA SER A 137 -4.98 34.46 -0.92
C SER A 137 -4.68 33.82 0.43
N ARG A 138 -3.71 34.36 1.16
CA ARG A 138 -3.35 33.90 2.51
C ARG A 138 -4.55 33.88 3.46
N GLU A 139 -5.45 34.85 3.35
CA GLU A 139 -6.68 34.92 4.13
C GLU A 139 -7.64 33.76 3.81
N THR A 140 -7.73 33.37 2.53
CA THR A 140 -8.55 32.23 2.10
C THR A 140 -7.96 30.91 2.60
N VAL A 141 -6.63 30.78 2.58
CA VAL A 141 -5.93 29.61 3.13
C VAL A 141 -6.17 29.52 4.63
N HIS A 142 -5.88 30.59 5.38
CA HIS A 142 -6.05 30.64 6.82
C HIS A 142 -7.49 30.32 7.23
N SER A 143 -8.50 31.00 6.68
CA SER A 143 -9.90 30.77 7.07
C SER A 143 -10.37 29.33 6.83
N ARG A 144 -9.90 28.69 5.75
CA ARG A 144 -10.21 27.28 5.45
C ARG A 144 -9.52 26.33 6.41
N VAL A 145 -8.25 26.56 6.71
CA VAL A 145 -7.48 25.69 7.63
C VAL A 145 -7.94 25.90 9.06
N GLU A 146 -8.19 27.13 9.50
CA GLU A 146 -8.74 27.46 10.82
C GLU A 146 -10.06 26.71 11.06
N ARG A 147 -10.97 26.72 10.08
CA ARG A 147 -12.21 25.94 10.17
C ARG A 147 -11.95 24.43 10.20
N LEU A 148 -10.92 23.95 9.50
CA LEU A 148 -10.55 22.54 9.50
C LEU A 148 -10.04 22.09 10.87
N VAL A 149 -9.20 22.89 11.54
CA VAL A 149 -8.60 22.54 12.83
C VAL A 149 -9.48 22.90 14.03
N SER A 150 -10.50 23.75 13.86
CA SER A 150 -11.43 24.15 14.92
C SER A 150 -12.05 22.94 15.61
N LEU A 151 -11.88 22.79 16.93
CA LEU A 151 -12.42 21.69 17.74
C LEU A 151 -13.96 21.58 17.72
N GLN A 152 -14.65 22.67 17.35
CA GLN A 152 -16.10 22.73 17.27
C GLN A 152 -16.65 22.13 15.97
N ASP A 153 -15.83 22.05 14.91
CA ASP A 153 -16.22 21.53 13.61
C ASP A 153 -15.75 20.07 13.47
N ASN A 154 -16.59 19.21 12.88
CA ASN A 154 -16.23 17.83 12.54
C ASN A 154 -15.50 17.74 11.19
N SER A 155 -15.23 18.88 10.55
CA SER A 155 -14.58 19.02 9.24
C SER A 155 -13.31 18.18 9.13
N PHE A 156 -12.42 18.18 10.13
CA PHE A 156 -11.21 17.34 10.07
C PHE A 156 -11.54 15.85 9.90
N SER A 157 -12.42 15.31 10.75
CA SER A 157 -12.81 13.91 10.68
C SER A 157 -13.57 13.59 9.39
N GLU A 158 -14.43 14.51 8.93
CA GLU A 158 -15.15 14.34 7.68
C GLU A 158 -14.18 14.24 6.50
N LYS A 159 -13.19 15.14 6.42
CA LYS A 159 -12.20 15.15 5.33
C LYS A 159 -11.24 13.96 5.40
N ALA A 160 -10.92 13.47 6.60
CA ALA A 160 -10.18 12.21 6.78
C ALA A 160 -11.00 10.99 6.33
N SER A 161 -12.31 10.96 6.60
CA SER A 161 -13.19 9.90 6.09
C SER A 161 -13.32 9.97 4.56
N VAL A 162 -13.49 11.18 4.00
CA VAL A 162 -13.53 11.40 2.54
C VAL A 162 -12.22 10.96 1.89
N LEU A 163 -11.07 11.21 2.52
CA LEU A 163 -9.78 10.70 2.07
C LEU A 163 -9.78 9.17 1.99
N ASN A 164 -10.16 8.50 3.08
CA ASN A 164 -10.20 7.05 3.13
C ASN A 164 -11.12 6.46 2.04
N SER A 165 -12.32 7.03 1.84
CA SER A 165 -13.22 6.62 0.77
C SER A 165 -12.63 6.85 -0.62
N LYS A 166 -11.93 7.97 -0.84
CA LYS A 166 -11.26 8.23 -2.12
C LYS A 166 -10.10 7.27 -2.38
N LEU A 167 -9.37 6.86 -1.36
CA LEU A 167 -8.33 5.84 -1.50
C LEU A 167 -8.94 4.48 -1.86
N ASP A 168 -10.08 4.12 -1.29
CA ASP A 168 -10.81 2.88 -1.64
C ASP A 168 -11.33 2.90 -3.09
N GLU A 169 -11.69 4.08 -3.62
CA GLU A 169 -12.12 4.25 -5.02
C GLU A 169 -10.94 4.20 -6.02
N LEU A 170 -9.77 4.71 -5.61
CA LEU A 170 -8.65 4.97 -6.52
C LEU A 170 -7.59 3.86 -6.49
N LEU A 171 -7.50 3.08 -5.41
CA LEU A 171 -6.49 2.05 -5.22
C LEU A 171 -7.14 0.66 -5.05
N PRO A 172 -6.43 -0.42 -5.44
CA PRO A 172 -6.88 -1.77 -5.12
C PRO A 172 -7.06 -1.96 -3.60
N PRO A 173 -8.05 -2.73 -3.13
CA PRO A 173 -8.39 -2.84 -1.70
C PRO A 173 -7.19 -3.20 -0.80
N ALA A 174 -6.33 -4.12 -1.24
CA ALA A 174 -5.14 -4.51 -0.51
C ALA A 174 -4.11 -3.37 -0.35
N ALA A 175 -4.03 -2.47 -1.33
CA ALA A 175 -3.14 -1.32 -1.29
C ALA A 175 -3.75 -0.16 -0.49
N ALA A 176 -5.05 0.12 -0.67
CA ALA A 176 -5.73 1.24 -0.02
C ALA A 176 -5.58 1.21 1.50
N GLU A 177 -5.70 0.03 2.13
CA GLU A 177 -5.55 -0.15 3.57
C GLU A 177 -4.20 0.34 4.14
N GLY A 178 -3.12 0.25 3.34
CA GLY A 178 -1.80 0.74 3.72
C GLY A 178 -1.68 2.28 3.73
N PHE A 179 -2.58 2.99 3.03
CA PHE A 179 -2.56 4.45 2.91
C PHE A 179 -3.67 5.15 3.70
N LYS A 180 -4.60 4.40 4.29
CA LYS A 180 -5.71 4.95 5.06
C LYS A 180 -5.26 5.46 6.43
N ILE A 181 -5.96 6.48 6.91
CA ILE A 181 -5.78 6.99 8.26
C ILE A 181 -6.50 6.06 9.22
N HIS A 182 -5.74 5.42 10.11
CA HIS A 182 -6.22 4.54 11.17
C HIS A 182 -6.06 5.18 12.53
N GLY A 183 -6.94 4.87 13.48
CA GLY A 183 -6.78 5.23 14.88
C GLY A 183 -8.10 5.44 15.62
N THR A 184 -8.09 5.16 16.92
CA THR A 184 -9.25 5.30 17.80
C THR A 184 -9.34 6.69 18.41
N ASN A 185 -10.51 7.04 18.94
CA ASN A 185 -10.72 8.34 19.55
C ASN A 185 -9.83 8.50 20.80
N GLY A 186 -9.13 9.64 20.89
CA GLY A 186 -8.21 9.93 21.99
C GLY A 186 -6.78 9.40 21.80
N HIS A 187 -6.55 8.54 20.81
CA HIS A 187 -5.22 8.08 20.41
C HIS A 187 -4.74 8.79 19.14
N PRO A 188 -3.42 8.85 18.91
CA PRO A 188 -2.89 9.35 17.65
C PRO A 188 -3.45 8.55 16.47
N ARG A 189 -3.99 9.25 15.48
CA ARG A 189 -4.33 8.66 14.19
C ARG A 189 -3.12 8.69 13.29
N ARG A 190 -2.89 7.66 12.48
CA ARG A 190 -1.70 7.58 11.61
C ARG A 190 -1.99 6.77 10.36
N ILE A 191 -1.14 6.96 9.37
CA ILE A 191 -1.09 6.11 8.18
C ILE A 191 0.03 5.09 8.39
N PRO A 192 -0.26 3.77 8.36
CA PRO A 192 0.73 2.70 8.51
C PRO A 192 1.52 2.50 7.21
N VAL A 193 2.03 3.58 6.63
CA VAL A 193 2.78 3.55 5.37
C VAL A 193 4.17 2.99 5.64
N SER A 194 4.57 2.00 4.84
CA SER A 194 5.97 1.58 4.76
C SER A 194 6.77 2.69 4.08
N PRO A 195 7.96 3.08 4.58
CA PRO A 195 8.81 4.06 3.92
C PRO A 195 9.16 3.73 2.46
N LEU A 196 9.08 2.45 2.07
CA LEU A 196 9.31 1.99 0.69
C LEU A 196 8.09 2.18 -0.24
N ALA A 197 6.94 2.54 0.32
CA ALA A 197 5.68 2.71 -0.41
C ALA A 197 5.44 4.16 -0.85
N VAL A 198 6.18 5.13 -0.30
CA VAL A 198 6.08 6.55 -0.67
C VAL A 198 7.46 7.09 -1.01
N GLU A 199 7.59 7.67 -2.21
CA GLU A 199 8.82 8.30 -2.68
C GLU A 199 8.57 9.79 -2.91
N TRP A 200 9.38 10.63 -2.25
CA TRP A 200 9.36 12.08 -2.40
C TRP A 200 10.38 12.47 -3.46
N PHE A 201 9.94 13.16 -4.51
CA PHE A 201 10.83 13.61 -5.57
C PHE A 201 10.85 15.13 -5.69
N THR A 202 12.05 15.68 -5.74
CA THR A 202 12.34 17.08 -6.02
C THR A 202 12.85 17.18 -7.45
N GLU A 203 11.95 17.32 -8.41
CA GLU A 203 12.32 17.83 -9.75
C GLU A 203 12.51 19.35 -9.73
#